data_AF-A0A1E7EUT5-F1
#
_entry.id   AF-A0A1E7EUT5-F1
#
_cell.length_a   1.000
_cell.length_b   1.000
_cell.length_c   1.000
_cell.angle_alpha   90.00
_cell.angle_beta   90.00
_cell.angle_gamma   90.00
#
_symmetry.space_group_name_H-M   'P 1'
#
loop_
_entity.id
_entity.type
_entity.pdbx_description
1 polymer ?
#
loop_
_entity_poly.entity_id
_entity_poly.type
_entity_poly.pdbx_seq_one_letter_code
_entity_poly.pdbx_strand_id
1 'polypeptide(L)'
;MASQSSCSSMDNQILRDVLNIIPEDDRGKLISLCLECIQNNDNNNNESIAFIASALPNVKVEILATVIKYMTMDDSSLFRDVLVDTPEGDREKLISMCSSSQWIPKGMDFIDALVLLSISSKMGCLIINDMDLINNQIQVVYDKEGRVNAVEVNSYSSCTCTFDGDGRIDMLEFCRWKNRAFELPSIAGRLQRLTFISVWGAGSISSEGLSNLPQLETLHLCCCSPDLFNHFPIQMKLRHLKKLIVFNFQIESVLSPFFIWMTSQLPSVEDIGFECAEDKKTTNAILESFSSVEDACFKDSLRILSLNDCHVDENNLEIIMLKIRPKFENLSKLGLRENNIQSIHQIVNKIKNNDDAEFVPSKSLRILDLSENPIFEKMKDSPEEKTDMLSFLQSCRSIHNIGGYKRSNNYDSEIEYSLRINHAGRSNIVNGDTDGSGDRRPLPLSMWPTVLVRAYEKSYQIYDMASMDGGDDEKKFRMDAIGVYDLLRNGLVGRRDWNRNEQQRQLP
;
A
#
# COMPACT_ATOMS: atom_id res chain seq x y z
N MET A 1 30.75 57.53 37.86
CA MET A 1 31.60 57.74 36.67
C MET A 1 32.39 56.47 36.44
N ALA A 2 32.26 55.94 35.23
CA ALA A 2 33.04 54.91 34.53
C ALA A 2 33.91 53.91 35.33
N SER A 3 33.53 52.63 35.25
CA SER A 3 34.47 51.53 35.03
C SER A 3 33.76 50.42 34.24
N GLN A 4 33.72 50.55 32.92
CA GLN A 4 33.41 49.43 32.02
C GLN A 4 34.72 48.88 31.47
N SER A 5 34.91 47.61 31.80
CA SER A 5 35.91 46.64 31.38
C SER A 5 36.31 46.75 29.90
N SER A 6 37.61 46.94 29.67
CA SER A 6 38.30 46.87 28.39
C SER A 6 38.81 45.44 28.13
N CYS A 7 37.90 44.48 27.96
CA CYS A 7 38.26 43.08 27.69
C CYS A 7 37.39 42.47 26.57
N SER A 8 37.27 43.15 25.42
CA SER A 8 36.49 42.62 24.29
C SER A 8 37.14 42.74 22.91
N SER A 9 38.30 43.41 22.76
CA SER A 9 38.96 43.51 21.44
C SER A 9 40.12 42.53 21.25
N MET A 10 40.71 42.01 22.34
CA MET A 10 41.92 41.17 22.28
C MET A 10 41.58 39.69 22.07
N ASP A 11 40.48 39.21 22.66
CA ASP A 11 39.99 37.83 22.49
C ASP A 11 39.45 37.57 21.08
N ASN A 12 38.88 38.59 20.42
CA ASN A 12 38.37 38.50 19.06
C ASN A 12 39.46 38.38 17.98
N GLN A 13 40.68 38.86 18.24
CA GLN A 13 41.78 38.79 17.29
C GLN A 13 42.48 37.42 17.35
N ILE A 14 42.75 36.92 18.57
CA ILE A 14 43.34 35.59 18.78
C ILE A 14 42.43 34.50 18.17
N LEU A 15 41.11 34.67 18.28
CA LEU A 15 40.16 33.72 17.71
C LEU A 15 40.09 33.75 16.17
N ARG A 16 40.16 34.95 15.56
CA ARG A 16 40.29 35.08 14.09
C ARG A 16 41.56 34.42 13.57
N ASP A 17 42.65 34.57 14.31
CA ASP A 17 43.93 34.01 13.94
C ASP A 17 43.89 32.48 14.03
N VAL A 18 43.24 31.90 15.04
CA VAL A 18 43.03 30.45 15.16
C VAL A 18 42.19 29.87 14.00
N LEU A 19 41.13 30.56 13.58
CA LEU A 19 40.20 30.06 12.55
C LEU A 19 40.70 30.20 11.12
N ASN A 20 41.59 31.16 10.85
CA ASN A 20 42.28 31.28 9.57
C ASN A 20 43.34 30.19 9.36
N ILE A 21 43.64 29.40 10.40
CA ILE A 21 44.59 28.29 10.36
C ILE A 21 43.85 26.95 10.17
N ILE A 22 42.52 26.89 10.41
CA ILE A 22 41.74 25.66 10.27
C ILE A 22 41.36 25.44 8.80
N PRO A 23 41.76 24.31 8.18
CA PRO A 23 41.35 23.95 6.82
C PRO A 23 39.82 23.88 6.68
N GLU A 24 39.30 24.19 5.49
CA GLU A 24 37.86 24.11 5.21
C GLU A 24 37.25 22.73 5.52
N ASP A 25 38.01 21.67 5.26
CA ASP A 25 37.64 20.28 5.51
C ASP A 25 37.47 19.96 7.02
N ASP A 26 38.00 20.79 7.91
CA ASP A 26 37.91 20.63 9.37
C ASP A 26 36.82 21.50 10.02
N ARG A 27 36.14 22.36 9.24
CA ARG A 27 35.04 23.20 9.75
C ARG A 27 33.80 22.39 10.14
N GLY A 28 33.51 21.29 9.45
CA GLY A 28 32.45 20.35 9.84
C GLY A 28 32.69 19.72 11.22
N LYS A 29 33.94 19.44 11.55
CA LYS A 29 34.36 18.96 12.88
C LYS A 29 34.24 20.04 13.94
N LEU A 30 34.59 21.28 13.61
CA LEU A 30 34.42 22.43 14.50
C LEU A 30 32.94 22.70 14.83
N ILE A 31 32.06 22.64 13.82
CA ILE A 31 30.60 22.75 14.03
C ILE A 31 30.10 21.58 14.89
N SER A 32 30.57 20.36 14.63
CA SER A 32 30.23 19.19 15.45
C SER A 32 30.70 19.33 16.91
N LEU A 33 31.90 19.87 17.15
CA LEU A 33 32.44 20.19 18.48
C LEU A 33 31.68 21.32 19.16
N CYS A 34 31.25 22.35 18.43
CA CYS A 34 30.39 23.40 18.96
C CYS A 34 29.02 22.85 19.35
N LEU A 35 28.46 21.94 18.55
CA LEU A 35 27.22 21.22 18.86
C LEU A 35 27.39 20.32 20.10
N GLU A 36 28.51 19.61 20.25
CA GLU A 36 28.85 18.84 21.46
C GLU A 36 29.04 19.72 22.70
N CYS A 37 29.66 20.89 22.56
CA CYS A 37 29.80 21.86 23.65
C CYS A 37 28.45 22.45 24.09
N ILE A 38 27.52 22.66 23.15
CA ILE A 38 26.14 23.04 23.47
C ILE A 38 25.40 21.87 24.13
N GLN A 39 25.61 20.63 23.65
CA GLN A 39 25.00 19.41 24.21
C GLN A 39 25.37 19.17 25.68
N ASN A 40 26.57 19.57 26.11
CA ASN A 40 27.07 19.30 27.46
C ASN A 40 26.76 20.42 28.49
N ASN A 41 26.21 21.56 28.07
CA ASN A 41 25.89 22.69 28.95
C ASN A 41 24.37 22.86 29.06
N ASP A 42 23.75 22.12 29.97
CA ASP A 42 22.30 22.15 30.22
C ASP A 42 21.78 23.45 30.88
N ASN A 43 22.64 24.43 31.20
CA ASN A 43 22.22 25.65 31.88
C ASN A 43 22.93 26.90 31.34
N ASN A 44 22.12 27.84 30.82
CA ASN A 44 22.42 29.19 30.27
C ASN A 44 22.83 29.29 28.79
N ASN A 45 21.83 29.18 27.91
CA ASN A 45 21.96 29.29 26.45
C ASN A 45 22.48 30.65 25.90
N ASN A 46 22.26 31.78 26.57
CA ASN A 46 22.50 33.07 25.90
C ASN A 46 23.98 33.49 25.79
N GLU A 47 24.83 33.13 26.76
CA GLU A 47 26.26 33.48 26.74
C GLU A 47 27.07 32.54 25.83
N SER A 48 26.75 31.25 25.81
CA SER A 48 27.36 30.29 24.89
C SER A 48 26.98 30.58 23.43
N ILE A 49 25.74 31.02 23.17
CA ILE A 49 25.30 31.46 21.83
C ILE A 49 26.02 32.74 21.40
N ALA A 50 26.15 33.74 22.29
CA ALA A 50 26.89 34.97 22.00
C ALA A 50 28.38 34.69 21.75
N PHE A 51 28.98 33.76 22.51
CA PHE A 51 30.35 33.29 22.32
C PHE A 51 30.51 32.59 20.96
N ILE A 52 29.65 31.65 20.60
CA ILE A 52 29.70 30.93 19.31
C ILE A 52 29.48 31.88 18.13
N ALA A 53 28.55 32.84 18.25
CA ALA A 53 28.31 33.87 17.24
C ALA A 53 29.50 34.84 17.09
N SER A 54 30.21 35.15 18.17
CA SER A 54 31.47 35.90 18.12
C SER A 54 32.64 35.05 17.58
N ALA A 55 32.54 33.73 17.71
CA ALA A 55 33.60 32.79 17.42
C ALA A 55 33.58 32.20 16.00
N LEU A 56 32.57 32.47 15.18
CA LEU A 56 32.45 31.91 13.82
C LEU A 56 32.18 32.99 12.76
N PRO A 57 33.10 33.97 12.56
CA PRO A 57 32.86 35.10 11.67
C PRO A 57 32.75 34.74 10.17
N ASN A 58 33.12 33.52 9.78
CA ASN A 58 33.06 33.03 8.40
C ASN A 58 31.92 32.03 8.15
N VAL A 59 31.20 31.59 9.19
CA VAL A 59 29.90 30.95 8.99
C VAL A 59 28.94 32.10 8.70
N LYS A 60 28.24 32.07 7.56
CA LYS A 60 27.26 33.12 7.23
C LYS A 60 26.35 33.31 8.43
N VAL A 61 26.32 34.51 9.03
CA VAL A 61 25.56 34.80 10.26
C VAL A 61 24.10 34.33 10.16
N GLU A 62 23.55 34.34 8.95
CA GLU A 62 22.23 33.80 8.61
C GLU A 62 22.09 32.28 8.85
N ILE A 63 23.12 31.48 8.52
CA ILE A 63 23.15 30.03 8.79
C ILE A 63 23.16 29.78 10.29
N LEU A 64 24.02 30.48 11.03
CA LEU A 64 24.12 30.31 12.47
C LEU A 64 22.83 30.76 13.18
N ALA A 65 22.24 31.89 12.75
CA ALA A 65 20.95 32.36 13.27
C ALA A 65 19.81 31.37 12.96
N THR A 66 19.83 30.74 11.78
CA THR A 66 18.86 29.71 11.39
C THR A 66 19.00 28.46 12.25
N VAL A 67 20.24 27.96 12.42
CA VAL A 67 20.54 26.82 13.30
C VAL A 67 20.13 27.13 14.73
N ILE A 68 20.49 28.29 15.28
CA ILE A 68 20.10 28.70 16.64
C ILE A 68 18.59 28.77 16.75
N LYS A 69 17.90 29.43 15.81
CA LYS A 69 16.43 29.53 15.81
C LYS A 69 15.80 28.15 15.92
N TYR A 70 16.19 27.20 15.09
CA TYR A 70 15.64 25.83 15.11
C TYR A 70 16.12 25.00 16.30
N MET A 71 17.34 25.20 16.77
CA MET A 71 17.84 24.57 18.01
C MET A 71 17.19 25.14 19.28
N THR A 72 16.53 26.30 19.20
CA THR A 72 15.75 26.87 20.30
C THR A 72 14.25 26.57 20.20
N MET A 73 13.78 25.91 19.15
CA MET A 73 12.39 25.43 19.06
C MET A 73 12.20 24.19 19.92
N ASP A 74 10.96 23.94 20.36
CA ASP A 74 10.62 22.77 21.20
C ASP A 74 11.04 21.43 20.53
N ASP A 75 11.15 21.40 19.21
CA ASP A 75 11.59 20.26 18.40
C ASP A 75 13.11 20.21 18.12
N SER A 76 13.92 20.93 18.89
CA SER A 76 15.38 21.02 18.68
C SER A 76 16.12 19.68 18.69
N SER A 77 15.58 18.65 19.34
CA SER A 77 16.15 17.31 19.31
C SER A 77 15.96 16.64 17.94
N LEU A 78 14.81 16.84 17.29
CA LEU A 78 14.55 16.26 15.97
C LEU A 78 15.48 16.86 14.90
N PHE A 79 15.69 18.18 14.94
CA PHE A 79 16.66 18.83 14.05
C PHE A 79 18.07 18.26 14.25
N ARG A 80 18.49 18.10 15.51
CA ARG A 80 19.78 17.51 15.87
C ARG A 80 19.91 16.08 15.34
N ASP A 81 18.89 15.25 15.55
CA ASP A 81 18.88 13.86 15.11
C ASP A 81 18.98 13.77 13.58
N VAL A 82 18.26 14.63 12.85
CA VAL A 82 18.34 14.69 11.38
C VAL A 82 19.76 15.02 10.91
N LEU A 83 20.42 15.98 11.55
CA LEU A 83 21.79 16.35 11.21
C LEU A 83 22.78 15.23 11.55
N VAL A 84 22.63 14.57 12.70
CA VAL A 84 23.47 13.44 13.10
C VAL A 84 23.39 12.33 12.06
N ASP A 85 22.18 12.02 11.62
CA ASP A 85 21.93 11.01 10.60
C ASP A 85 22.46 11.43 9.23
N THR A 86 22.50 12.72 8.91
CA THR A 86 22.99 13.22 7.61
C THR A 86 24.51 13.02 7.49
N PRO A 87 25.04 12.52 6.34
CA PRO A 87 26.47 12.38 6.11
C PRO A 87 27.22 13.69 6.40
N GLU A 88 28.39 13.61 7.04
CA GLU A 88 29.12 14.80 7.53
C GLU A 88 29.36 15.85 6.42
N GLY A 89 29.76 15.41 5.23
CA GLY A 89 29.99 16.29 4.07
C GLY A 89 28.74 16.97 3.51
N ASP A 90 27.54 16.47 3.87
CA ASP A 90 26.26 17.02 3.41
C ASP A 90 25.59 17.92 4.46
N ARG A 91 26.02 17.88 5.73
CA ARG A 91 25.39 18.62 6.85
C ARG A 91 25.37 20.13 6.63
N GLU A 92 26.51 20.75 6.31
CA GLU A 92 26.59 22.20 6.09
C GLU A 92 25.65 22.65 4.97
N LYS A 93 25.56 21.85 3.91
CA LYS A 93 24.74 22.15 2.75
C LYS A 93 23.26 21.94 3.04
N LEU A 94 22.88 20.90 3.77
CA LEU A 94 21.52 20.71 4.27
C LEU A 94 21.08 21.90 5.13
N ILE A 95 21.95 22.38 6.03
CA ILE A 95 21.70 23.57 6.85
C ILE A 95 21.54 24.83 5.97
N SER A 96 22.41 25.00 4.97
CA SER A 96 22.33 26.09 4.00
C SER A 96 21.01 26.08 3.23
N MET A 97 20.55 24.89 2.80
CA MET A 97 19.23 24.71 2.17
C MET A 97 18.11 25.14 3.11
N CYS A 98 18.16 24.77 4.39
CA CYS A 98 17.14 25.16 5.37
C CYS A 98 17.09 26.66 5.65
N SER A 99 18.21 27.35 5.43
CA SER A 99 18.30 28.81 5.60
C SER A 99 17.66 29.55 4.42
N SER A 100 17.53 28.90 3.26
CA SER A 100 16.85 29.46 2.10
C SER A 100 15.38 29.00 2.06
N SER A 101 14.47 29.96 2.18
CA SER A 101 13.01 29.72 2.08
C SER A 101 12.56 29.19 0.72
N GLN A 102 13.47 29.05 -0.26
CA GLN A 102 13.16 28.55 -1.59
C GLN A 102 13.01 27.02 -1.61
N TRP A 103 13.65 26.30 -0.69
CA TRP A 103 13.73 24.82 -0.73
C TRP A 103 12.66 24.12 0.09
N ILE A 104 11.98 24.86 0.97
CA ILE A 104 10.91 24.35 1.81
C ILE A 104 9.62 24.93 1.22
N PRO A 105 8.82 24.11 0.52
CA PRO A 105 7.58 24.56 -0.08
C PRO A 105 6.68 25.25 0.95
N LYS A 106 6.00 26.31 0.53
CA LYS A 106 5.06 27.01 1.41
C LYS A 106 3.97 26.05 1.86
N GLY A 107 3.77 25.96 3.17
CA GLY A 107 2.77 25.08 3.77
C GLY A 107 3.27 23.68 4.10
N MET A 108 4.52 23.34 3.77
CA MET A 108 5.16 22.12 4.25
C MET A 108 5.75 22.35 5.64
N ASP A 109 5.62 21.38 6.53
CA ASP A 109 6.27 21.40 7.83
C ASP A 109 7.79 21.34 7.69
N PHE A 110 8.45 22.20 8.45
CA PHE A 110 9.89 22.40 8.36
C PHE A 110 10.69 21.13 8.71
N ILE A 111 10.29 20.41 9.75
CA ILE A 111 10.99 19.19 10.20
C ILE A 111 10.78 18.07 9.19
N ASP A 112 9.57 17.91 8.67
CA ASP A 112 9.31 16.92 7.62
C ASP A 112 10.08 17.22 6.33
N ALA A 113 10.24 18.50 5.97
CA ALA A 113 11.05 18.91 4.82
C ALA A 113 12.51 18.52 5.00
N LEU A 114 13.04 18.73 6.20
CA LEU A 114 14.37 18.33 6.58
C LEU A 114 14.60 16.81 6.51
N VAL A 115 13.66 16.05 7.06
CA VAL A 115 13.69 14.59 7.01
C VAL A 115 13.65 14.12 5.55
N LEU A 116 12.76 14.68 4.72
CA LEU A 116 12.67 14.36 3.29
C LEU A 116 13.99 14.64 2.55
N LEU A 117 14.61 15.80 2.77
CA LEU A 117 15.87 16.17 2.14
C LEU A 117 17.00 15.23 2.57
N SER A 118 17.06 14.88 3.86
CA SER A 118 18.05 13.94 4.40
C SER A 118 17.89 12.54 3.83
N ILE A 119 16.66 12.01 3.78
CA ILE A 119 16.37 10.71 3.15
C ILE A 119 16.74 10.74 1.68
N SER A 120 16.29 11.77 0.95
CA SER A 120 16.55 11.93 -0.48
C SER A 120 18.04 11.98 -0.78
N SER A 121 18.84 12.65 0.06
CA SER A 121 20.30 12.70 -0.05
C SER A 121 20.93 11.33 0.20
N LYS A 122 20.59 10.65 1.30
CA LYS A 122 21.11 9.31 1.62
C LYS A 122 20.80 8.29 0.54
N MET A 123 19.63 8.38 -0.05
CA MET A 123 19.20 7.49 -1.14
C MET A 123 19.83 7.87 -2.48
N GLY A 124 20.50 9.01 -2.58
CA GLY A 124 21.09 9.53 -3.80
C GLY A 124 20.07 10.09 -4.79
N CYS A 125 18.83 10.37 -4.33
CA CYS A 125 17.81 11.09 -5.09
C CYS A 125 18.13 12.58 -5.19
N LEU A 126 18.82 13.12 -4.19
CA LEU A 126 19.23 14.52 -4.12
C LEU A 126 20.75 14.63 -4.11
N ILE A 127 21.32 15.37 -5.07
CA ILE A 127 22.76 15.67 -5.09
C ILE A 127 22.96 17.03 -4.42
N ILE A 128 23.19 17.02 -3.11
CA ILE A 128 23.34 18.23 -2.30
C ILE A 128 24.57 19.08 -2.72
N ASN A 129 25.52 18.49 -3.44
CA ASN A 129 26.77 19.14 -3.79
C ASN A 129 26.67 20.21 -4.91
N ASP A 130 25.55 20.28 -5.62
CA ASP A 130 25.36 21.15 -6.78
C ASP A 130 24.05 21.94 -6.66
N MET A 131 24.11 23.16 -6.11
CA MET A 131 22.92 23.99 -5.83
C MET A 131 22.12 24.35 -7.09
N ASP A 132 22.78 24.47 -8.25
CA ASP A 132 22.11 24.75 -9.52
C ASP A 132 21.32 23.52 -9.98
N LEU A 133 21.86 22.32 -9.73
CA LEU A 133 21.17 21.07 -10.01
C LEU A 133 19.96 20.87 -9.08
N ILE A 134 20.07 21.19 -7.79
CA ILE A 134 18.98 21.05 -6.82
C ILE A 134 17.73 21.84 -7.27
N ASN A 135 17.90 23.04 -7.83
CA ASN A 135 16.78 23.88 -8.31
C ASN A 135 15.98 23.19 -9.43
N ASN A 136 16.64 22.30 -10.18
CA ASN A 136 16.02 21.52 -11.24
C ASN A 136 15.55 20.14 -10.77
N GLN A 137 15.99 19.68 -9.60
CA GLN A 137 15.62 18.38 -9.03
C GLN A 137 14.33 18.46 -8.21
N ILE A 138 14.08 19.55 -7.50
CA ILE A 138 12.90 19.69 -6.64
C ILE A 138 11.78 20.39 -7.40
N GLN A 139 10.74 19.65 -7.75
CA GLN A 139 9.52 20.14 -8.38
C GLN A 139 8.36 20.14 -7.37
N VAL A 140 7.72 21.29 -7.21
CA VAL A 140 6.50 21.42 -6.39
C VAL A 140 5.29 21.34 -7.30
N VAL A 141 4.42 20.36 -7.05
CA VAL A 141 3.17 20.15 -7.78
C VAL A 141 2.05 20.80 -6.99
N TYR A 142 1.30 21.69 -7.63
CA TYR A 142 0.18 22.41 -7.01
C TYR A 142 -1.16 21.82 -7.48
N ASP A 143 -2.15 21.80 -6.60
CA ASP A 143 -3.52 21.46 -6.96
C ASP A 143 -4.22 22.60 -7.73
N LYS A 144 -5.49 22.37 -8.11
CA LYS A 144 -6.30 23.36 -8.84
C LYS A 144 -6.57 24.63 -8.05
N GLU A 145 -6.43 24.59 -6.72
CA GLU A 145 -6.59 25.73 -5.82
C GLU A 145 -5.25 26.43 -5.52
N GLY A 146 -4.14 25.97 -6.10
CA GLY A 146 -2.81 26.54 -5.92
C GLY A 146 -2.14 26.15 -4.59
N ARG A 147 -2.65 25.12 -3.90
CA ARG A 147 -2.02 24.56 -2.69
C ARG A 147 -0.98 23.52 -3.11
N VAL A 148 0.05 23.32 -2.29
CA VAL A 148 1.04 22.28 -2.54
C VAL A 148 0.37 20.91 -2.39
N ASN A 149 0.35 20.13 -3.47
CA ASN A 149 -0.23 18.80 -3.51
C ASN A 149 0.84 17.71 -3.36
N ALA A 150 1.97 17.88 -4.04
CA ALA A 150 3.08 16.95 -3.96
C ALA A 150 4.43 17.66 -4.14
N VAL A 151 5.49 17.04 -3.63
CA VAL A 151 6.87 17.42 -3.93
C VAL A 151 7.55 16.23 -4.57
N GLU A 152 8.15 16.46 -5.73
CA GLU A 152 8.93 15.49 -6.48
C GLU A 152 10.40 15.90 -6.44
N VAL A 153 11.26 15.00 -6.01
CA VAL A 153 12.72 15.14 -6.07
C VAL A 153 13.22 14.22 -7.17
N ASN A 154 13.37 14.78 -8.37
CA ASN A 154 13.67 14.06 -9.60
C ASN A 154 15.15 14.15 -9.95
N SER A 155 15.85 13.01 -9.92
CA SER A 155 17.18 12.85 -10.51
C SER A 155 17.29 11.53 -11.30
N TYR A 156 18.30 10.71 -11.05
CA TYR A 156 18.35 9.33 -11.52
C TYR A 156 17.42 8.37 -10.76
N SER A 157 16.83 8.88 -9.68
CA SER A 157 15.78 8.29 -8.87
C SER A 157 14.80 9.40 -8.54
N SER A 158 13.52 9.06 -8.35
CA SER A 158 12.52 10.00 -7.89
C SER A 158 12.17 9.74 -6.43
N CYS A 159 11.88 10.79 -5.69
CA CYS A 159 11.16 10.71 -4.43
C CYS A 159 9.94 11.60 -4.52
N THR A 160 8.75 11.05 -4.28
CA THR A 160 7.50 11.78 -4.33
C THR A 160 6.84 11.74 -2.97
N CYS A 161 6.33 12.87 -2.47
CA CYS A 161 5.57 12.91 -1.24
C CYS A 161 4.33 13.81 -1.37
N THR A 162 3.31 13.52 -0.57
CA THR A 162 2.12 14.38 -0.37
C THR A 162 2.04 14.84 1.08
N PHE A 163 1.10 15.74 1.36
CA PHE A 163 0.94 16.38 2.66
C PHE A 163 -0.50 16.33 3.15
N ASP A 164 -0.67 16.17 4.46
CA ASP A 164 -1.95 16.35 5.12
C ASP A 164 -2.35 17.84 5.22
N GLY A 165 -3.52 18.12 5.80
CA GLY A 165 -4.02 19.49 5.97
C GLY A 165 -3.17 20.39 6.87
N ASP A 166 -2.26 19.81 7.65
CA ASP A 166 -1.33 20.53 8.54
C ASP A 166 0.05 20.73 7.89
N GLY A 167 0.23 20.25 6.65
CA GLY A 167 1.50 20.35 5.94
C GLY A 167 2.51 19.25 6.28
N ARG A 168 2.09 18.22 7.03
CA ARG A 168 2.95 17.08 7.39
C ARG A 168 2.93 16.02 6.30
N ILE A 169 4.04 15.33 6.08
CA ILE A 169 4.13 14.26 5.07
C ILE A 169 3.27 13.07 5.51
N ASP A 170 2.29 12.70 4.67
CA ASP A 170 1.37 11.57 4.91
C ASP A 170 1.54 10.42 3.90
N MET A 171 2.20 10.67 2.77
CA MET A 171 2.57 9.69 1.75
C MET A 171 4.02 9.90 1.33
N LEU A 172 4.77 8.81 1.17
CA LEU A 172 6.15 8.85 0.69
C LEU A 172 6.43 7.71 -0.27
N GLU A 173 6.89 8.05 -1.46
CA GLU A 173 7.26 7.11 -2.50
C GLU A 173 8.70 7.34 -2.94
N PHE A 174 9.46 6.26 -3.05
CA PHE A 174 10.82 6.27 -3.52
C PHE A 174 10.98 5.37 -4.73
N CYS A 175 11.40 5.94 -5.87
CA CYS A 175 11.66 5.20 -7.08
C CYS A 175 13.13 5.25 -7.49
N ARG A 176 13.85 4.12 -7.44
CA ARG A 176 15.22 4.04 -7.96
C ARG A 176 15.33 3.06 -9.12
N TRP A 177 15.54 3.60 -10.32
CA TRP A 177 15.58 2.82 -11.56
C TRP A 177 16.93 2.15 -11.87
N LYS A 178 18.00 2.47 -11.12
CA LYS A 178 19.34 1.91 -11.36
C LYS A 178 19.59 0.69 -10.47
N ASN A 179 20.32 -0.30 -10.98
CA ASN A 179 20.72 -1.58 -10.34
C ASN A 179 21.50 -1.49 -9.01
N ARG A 180 21.52 -0.34 -8.34
CA ARG A 180 22.11 -0.20 -7.01
C ARG A 180 20.98 -0.21 -5.99
N ALA A 181 20.87 -1.32 -5.28
CA ALA A 181 20.07 -1.41 -4.09
C ALA A 181 20.39 -0.24 -3.13
N PHE A 182 19.37 0.28 -2.46
CA PHE A 182 19.54 1.23 -1.37
C PHE A 182 18.96 0.68 -0.07
N GLU A 183 19.37 1.32 1.03
CA GLU A 183 18.81 1.13 2.34
C GLU A 183 17.83 2.27 2.65
N LEU A 184 16.60 1.95 3.06
CA LEU A 184 15.67 2.96 3.56
C LEU A 184 16.19 3.49 4.92
N PRO A 185 16.57 4.77 5.03
CA PRO A 185 17.17 5.29 6.25
C PRO A 185 16.19 5.28 7.45
N SER A 186 16.70 4.99 8.65
CA SER A 186 15.93 4.97 9.91
C SER A 186 15.20 6.28 10.21
N ILE A 187 15.75 7.42 9.76
CA ILE A 187 15.17 8.75 9.91
C ILE A 187 13.76 8.88 9.30
N ALA A 188 13.38 8.00 8.36
CA ALA A 188 12.01 7.93 7.85
C ALA A 188 10.98 7.70 8.97
N GLY A 189 11.39 7.04 10.07
CA GLY A 189 10.57 6.87 11.27
C GLY A 189 10.18 8.16 11.99
N ARG A 190 10.75 9.31 11.62
CA ARG A 190 10.40 10.62 12.20
C ARG A 190 9.17 11.25 11.55
N LEU A 191 8.71 10.72 10.41
CA LEU A 191 7.50 11.18 9.72
C LEU A 191 6.25 10.59 10.38
N GLN A 192 5.88 11.10 11.55
CA GLN A 192 4.87 10.49 12.43
C GLN A 192 3.44 10.45 11.85
N ARG A 193 3.16 11.23 10.80
CA ARG A 193 1.89 11.29 10.05
C ARG A 193 1.84 10.36 8.83
N LEU A 194 2.92 9.66 8.55
CA LEU A 194 3.07 8.84 7.36
C LEU A 194 2.12 7.64 7.40
N THR A 195 1.16 7.64 6.47
CA THR A 195 0.15 6.59 6.31
C THR A 195 0.44 5.62 5.18
N PHE A 196 1.24 6.05 4.20
CA PHE A 196 1.60 5.28 3.02
C PHE A 196 3.09 5.39 2.72
N ILE A 197 3.74 4.24 2.51
CA ILE A 197 5.11 4.17 2.02
C ILE A 197 5.18 3.24 0.81
N SER A 198 5.84 3.71 -0.25
CA SER A 198 6.23 2.89 -1.40
C SER A 198 7.73 2.94 -1.60
N VAL A 199 8.39 1.79 -1.63
CA VAL A 199 9.84 1.67 -1.75
C VAL A 199 10.18 0.82 -2.96
N TRP A 200 10.83 1.41 -3.96
CA TRP A 200 11.21 0.70 -5.17
C TRP A 200 12.71 0.42 -5.24
N GLY A 201 13.13 -0.85 -5.37
CA GLY A 201 14.55 -1.16 -5.53
C GLY A 201 15.36 -1.10 -4.23
N ALA A 202 14.70 -1.22 -3.08
CA ALA A 202 15.41 -1.38 -1.80
C ALA A 202 16.11 -2.75 -1.73
N GLY A 203 17.31 -2.76 -1.16
CA GLY A 203 18.00 -4.00 -0.75
C GLY A 203 17.97 -4.25 0.75
N SER A 204 17.66 -3.23 1.54
CA SER A 204 17.42 -3.37 2.98
C SER A 204 16.44 -2.29 3.46
N ILE A 205 15.76 -2.60 4.56
CA ILE A 205 14.79 -1.70 5.20
C ILE A 205 15.13 -1.63 6.69
N SER A 206 15.21 -0.42 7.24
CA SER A 206 15.45 -0.22 8.67
C SER A 206 14.23 -0.65 9.50
N SER A 207 14.43 -1.69 10.32
CA SER A 207 13.39 -2.20 11.23
C SER A 207 12.94 -1.17 12.26
N GLU A 208 13.88 -0.34 12.74
CA GLU A 208 13.63 0.66 13.78
C GLU A 208 12.84 1.84 13.22
N GLY A 209 13.22 2.33 12.04
CA GLY A 209 12.56 3.45 11.39
C GLY A 209 11.08 3.16 11.14
N LEU A 210 10.76 2.07 10.45
CA LEU A 210 9.38 1.77 10.10
C LEU A 210 8.51 1.35 11.30
N SER A 211 9.07 0.67 12.30
CA SER A 211 8.30 0.27 13.49
C SER A 211 7.85 1.45 14.35
N ASN A 212 8.50 2.62 14.20
CA ASN A 212 8.19 3.84 14.92
C ASN A 212 7.12 4.71 14.25
N LEU A 213 6.52 4.23 13.14
CA LEU A 213 5.48 4.95 12.42
C LEU A 213 4.08 4.54 12.92
N PRO A 214 3.43 5.35 13.78
CA PRO A 214 2.19 4.94 14.43
C PRO A 214 0.98 4.91 13.50
N GLN A 215 1.05 5.57 12.35
CA GLN A 215 -0.07 5.74 11.42
C GLN A 215 0.13 4.99 10.11
N LEU A 216 1.21 4.21 9.95
CA LEU A 216 1.50 3.52 8.69
C LEU A 216 0.45 2.44 8.41
N GLU A 217 -0.39 2.68 7.40
CA GLU A 217 -1.46 1.77 6.98
C GLU A 217 -1.12 1.00 5.72
N THR A 218 -0.29 1.55 4.83
CA THR A 218 0.05 0.95 3.55
C THR A 218 1.56 0.89 3.31
N LEU A 219 2.04 -0.28 2.92
CA LEU A 219 3.43 -0.53 2.55
C LEU A 219 3.49 -1.21 1.18
N HIS A 220 4.16 -0.57 0.23
CA HIS A 220 4.46 -1.14 -1.08
C HIS A 220 5.97 -1.41 -1.20
N LEU A 221 6.31 -2.63 -1.61
CA LEU A 221 7.67 -3.10 -1.89
C LEU A 221 7.78 -3.43 -3.37
N CYS A 222 8.36 -2.53 -4.16
CA CYS A 222 8.37 -2.64 -5.62
C CYS A 222 9.77 -2.93 -6.13
N CYS A 223 9.96 -3.87 -7.06
CA CYS A 223 11.27 -4.11 -7.69
C CYS A 223 12.43 -4.31 -6.68
N CYS A 224 12.14 -4.78 -5.46
CA CYS A 224 13.12 -4.92 -4.39
C CYS A 224 14.08 -6.08 -4.68
N SER A 225 15.33 -5.98 -4.21
CA SER A 225 16.29 -7.06 -4.47
C SER A 225 15.89 -8.35 -3.72
N PRO A 226 16.25 -9.54 -4.24
CA PRO A 226 16.03 -10.80 -3.53
C PRO A 226 16.67 -10.80 -2.13
N ASP A 227 17.80 -10.09 -1.98
CA ASP A 227 18.51 -9.94 -0.70
C ASP A 227 17.65 -9.28 0.38
N LEU A 228 16.75 -8.35 0.03
CA LEU A 228 15.84 -7.74 0.99
C LEU A 228 14.95 -8.81 1.63
N PHE A 229 14.39 -9.71 0.83
CA PHE A 229 13.50 -10.76 1.32
C PHE A 229 14.25 -11.84 2.09
N ASN A 230 15.51 -12.12 1.70
CA ASN A 230 16.37 -13.08 2.39
C ASN A 230 16.90 -12.57 3.73
N HIS A 231 16.95 -11.25 3.93
CA HIS A 231 17.43 -10.60 5.16
C HIS A 231 16.37 -9.68 5.78
N PHE A 232 15.09 -9.99 5.56
CA PHE A 232 13.99 -9.14 5.99
C PHE A 232 13.95 -9.01 7.53
N PRO A 233 13.73 -7.80 8.08
CA PRO A 233 13.78 -7.58 9.53
C PRO A 233 12.57 -8.19 10.27
N ILE A 234 12.71 -9.40 10.79
CA ILE A 234 11.63 -10.15 11.46
C ILE A 234 11.08 -9.43 12.70
N GLN A 235 11.88 -8.61 13.36
CA GLN A 235 11.49 -7.84 14.54
C GLN A 235 10.63 -6.60 14.25
N MET A 236 10.47 -6.23 12.97
CA MET A 236 9.74 -5.03 12.57
C MET A 236 8.24 -5.17 12.89
N LYS A 237 7.65 -4.20 13.58
CA LYS A 237 6.24 -4.26 14.04
C LYS A 237 5.42 -3.15 13.41
N LEU A 238 4.56 -3.52 12.47
CA LEU A 238 3.65 -2.58 11.79
C LEU A 238 2.20 -2.87 12.19
N ARG A 239 1.86 -2.55 13.44
CA ARG A 239 0.57 -2.93 14.06
C ARG A 239 -0.66 -2.31 13.38
N HIS A 240 -0.48 -1.21 12.68
CA HIS A 240 -1.55 -0.48 11.99
C HIS A 240 -1.57 -0.74 10.48
N LEU A 241 -0.67 -1.58 9.97
CA LEU A 241 -0.62 -1.90 8.55
C LEU A 241 -1.89 -2.66 8.15
N LYS A 242 -2.64 -2.08 7.21
CA LYS A 242 -3.84 -2.66 6.60
C LYS A 242 -3.55 -3.25 5.23
N LYS A 243 -2.58 -2.69 4.50
CA LYS A 243 -2.28 -3.07 3.12
C LYS A 243 -0.79 -3.29 2.90
N LEU A 244 -0.45 -4.47 2.35
CA LEU A 244 0.90 -4.84 1.95
C LEU A 244 0.87 -5.27 0.48
N ILE A 245 1.59 -4.55 -0.38
CA ILE A 245 1.76 -4.90 -1.80
C ILE A 245 3.23 -5.17 -2.08
N VAL A 246 3.50 -6.28 -2.76
CA VAL A 246 4.83 -6.64 -3.25
C VAL A 246 4.75 -6.76 -4.77
N PHE A 247 5.51 -5.93 -5.49
CA PHE A 247 5.46 -5.81 -6.95
C PHE A 247 6.82 -6.14 -7.56
N ASN A 248 6.85 -6.90 -8.66
CA ASN A 248 8.05 -7.25 -9.41
C ASN A 248 9.17 -7.79 -8.50
N PHE A 249 8.97 -8.99 -7.97
CA PHE A 249 9.78 -9.53 -6.87
C PHE A 249 10.20 -10.98 -7.12
N GLN A 250 11.22 -11.41 -6.38
CA GLN A 250 11.72 -12.78 -6.38
C GLN A 250 12.00 -13.24 -4.96
N ILE A 251 11.34 -14.32 -4.55
CA ILE A 251 11.51 -14.94 -3.22
C ILE A 251 11.73 -16.43 -3.43
N GLU A 252 12.96 -16.87 -3.18
CA GLU A 252 13.36 -18.23 -3.53
C GLU A 252 12.99 -19.30 -2.49
N SER A 253 12.69 -18.89 -1.25
CA SER A 253 12.56 -19.79 -0.10
C SER A 253 11.26 -19.57 0.66
N VAL A 254 10.55 -20.66 0.94
CA VAL A 254 9.37 -20.71 1.83
C VAL A 254 9.72 -20.27 3.25
N LEU A 255 10.97 -20.49 3.66
CA LEU A 255 11.52 -20.09 4.97
C LEU A 255 12.12 -18.68 4.93
N SER A 256 11.81 -17.88 3.91
CA SER A 256 12.25 -16.49 3.84
C SER A 256 11.83 -15.74 5.11
N PRO A 257 12.74 -14.97 5.73
CA PRO A 257 12.42 -14.07 6.82
C PRO A 257 11.22 -13.16 6.55
N PHE A 258 10.99 -12.79 5.27
CA PHE A 258 9.83 -12.01 4.86
C PHE A 258 8.52 -12.73 5.17
N PHE A 259 8.38 -14.02 4.84
CA PHE A 259 7.15 -14.76 5.12
C PHE A 259 6.94 -14.99 6.62
N ILE A 260 8.02 -15.27 7.36
CA ILE A 260 7.97 -15.40 8.83
C ILE A 260 7.51 -14.09 9.46
N TRP A 261 8.06 -12.96 9.01
CA TRP A 261 7.66 -11.63 9.46
C TRP A 261 6.19 -11.36 9.12
N MET A 262 5.81 -11.51 7.85
CA MET A 262 4.47 -11.22 7.35
C MET A 262 3.41 -11.97 8.16
N THR A 263 3.62 -13.27 8.38
CA THR A 263 2.66 -14.15 9.05
C THR A 263 2.61 -13.96 10.57
N SER A 264 3.63 -13.35 11.19
CA SER A 264 3.71 -13.19 12.65
C SER A 264 3.57 -11.76 13.18
N GLN A 265 3.83 -10.73 12.38
CA GLN A 265 3.94 -9.34 12.85
C GLN A 265 2.85 -8.38 12.31
N LEU A 266 1.92 -8.86 11.49
CA LEU A 266 0.96 -8.03 10.76
C LEU A 266 -0.52 -8.32 11.12
N PRO A 267 -0.95 -8.19 12.39
CA PRO A 267 -2.27 -8.66 12.83
C PRO A 267 -3.47 -7.88 12.26
N SER A 268 -3.24 -6.68 11.70
CA SER A 268 -4.29 -5.79 11.21
C SER A 268 -4.43 -5.78 9.68
N VAL A 269 -3.65 -6.60 8.97
CA VAL A 269 -3.63 -6.58 7.50
C VAL A 269 -4.94 -7.11 6.94
N GLU A 270 -5.56 -6.32 6.07
CA GLU A 270 -6.80 -6.62 5.36
C GLU A 270 -6.54 -6.94 3.87
N ASP A 271 -5.47 -6.42 3.29
CA ASP A 271 -5.13 -6.53 1.87
C ASP A 271 -3.66 -6.94 1.68
N ILE A 272 -3.45 -8.14 1.12
CA ILE A 272 -2.12 -8.63 0.71
C ILE A 272 -2.14 -8.83 -0.80
N GLY A 273 -1.23 -8.16 -1.50
CA GLY A 273 -1.04 -8.31 -2.94
C GLY A 273 0.39 -8.70 -3.28
N PHE A 274 0.52 -9.70 -4.14
CA PHE A 274 1.73 -10.03 -4.87
C PHE A 274 1.44 -9.81 -6.35
N GLU A 275 2.30 -9.05 -7.01
CA GLU A 275 2.11 -8.63 -8.40
C GLU A 275 3.41 -8.83 -9.19
N CYS A 276 3.31 -9.38 -10.40
CA CYS A 276 4.43 -9.60 -11.31
C CYS A 276 5.55 -10.44 -10.66
N ALA A 277 5.26 -11.69 -10.26
CA ALA A 277 6.32 -12.57 -9.75
C ALA A 277 7.30 -12.91 -10.88
N GLU A 278 8.61 -12.87 -10.64
CA GLU A 278 9.62 -13.07 -11.70
C GLU A 278 9.57 -14.48 -12.30
N ASP A 279 9.21 -15.48 -11.49
CA ASP A 279 9.16 -16.88 -11.92
C ASP A 279 8.13 -17.71 -11.14
N LYS A 280 7.83 -18.89 -11.68
CA LYS A 280 6.89 -19.84 -11.06
C LYS A 280 7.38 -20.41 -9.72
N LYS A 281 8.70 -20.45 -9.48
CA LYS A 281 9.27 -20.95 -8.22
C LYS A 281 8.90 -20.01 -7.08
N THR A 282 8.95 -18.70 -7.32
CA THR A 282 8.52 -17.65 -6.40
C THR A 282 7.05 -17.82 -6.04
N THR A 283 6.18 -18.01 -7.03
CA THR A 283 4.75 -18.29 -6.81
C THR A 283 4.52 -19.51 -5.94
N ASN A 284 5.21 -20.62 -6.23
CA ASN A 284 5.10 -21.83 -5.43
C ASN A 284 5.55 -21.60 -3.98
N ALA A 285 6.61 -20.81 -3.76
CA ALA A 285 7.07 -20.48 -2.41
C ALA A 285 6.01 -19.69 -1.61
N ILE A 286 5.32 -18.74 -2.25
CA ILE A 286 4.19 -18.00 -1.66
C ILE A 286 3.07 -18.97 -1.26
N LEU A 287 2.64 -19.82 -2.19
CA LEU A 287 1.54 -20.75 -1.97
C LEU A 287 1.87 -21.78 -0.88
N GLU A 288 3.10 -22.29 -0.85
CA GLU A 288 3.57 -23.20 0.19
C GLU A 288 3.64 -22.51 1.56
N SER A 289 4.05 -21.24 1.61
CA SER A 289 4.03 -20.44 2.85
C SER A 289 2.61 -20.28 3.40
N PHE A 290 1.65 -19.82 2.59
CA PHE A 290 0.25 -19.71 3.01
C PHE A 290 -0.38 -21.09 3.35
N SER A 291 0.03 -22.15 2.64
CA SER A 291 -0.47 -23.51 2.88
C SER A 291 0.12 -24.14 4.14
N SER A 292 1.32 -23.77 4.57
CA SER A 292 1.98 -24.34 5.76
C SER A 292 1.65 -23.60 7.06
N VAL A 293 1.27 -22.33 7.00
CA VAL A 293 0.96 -21.54 8.20
C VAL A 293 -0.42 -21.90 8.74
N GLU A 294 -0.48 -22.45 9.95
CA GLU A 294 -1.75 -22.80 10.64
C GLU A 294 -2.39 -21.56 11.28
N ASP A 295 -1.58 -20.71 11.93
CA ASP A 295 -2.03 -19.57 12.73
C ASP A 295 -1.37 -18.25 12.27
N ALA A 296 -1.71 -17.79 11.07
CA ALA A 296 -1.30 -16.46 10.61
C ALA A 296 -1.95 -15.38 11.50
N CYS A 297 -1.19 -14.37 11.92
CA CYS A 297 -1.72 -13.31 12.80
C CYS A 297 -2.84 -12.46 12.18
N PHE A 298 -2.94 -12.44 10.84
CA PHE A 298 -3.98 -11.75 10.07
C PHE A 298 -5.12 -12.68 9.61
N LYS A 299 -5.20 -13.92 10.13
CA LYS A 299 -6.20 -14.92 9.70
C LYS A 299 -7.63 -14.37 9.69
N ASP A 300 -7.98 -13.60 10.71
CA ASP A 300 -9.31 -13.03 10.89
C ASP A 300 -9.49 -11.67 10.21
N SER A 301 -8.41 -10.95 9.89
CA SER A 301 -8.46 -9.62 9.30
C SER A 301 -8.38 -9.63 7.77
N LEU A 302 -7.75 -10.65 7.17
CA LEU A 302 -7.50 -10.69 5.73
C LEU A 302 -8.80 -10.76 4.92
N ARG A 303 -9.00 -9.78 4.04
CA ARG A 303 -10.17 -9.61 3.17
C ARG A 303 -9.84 -9.71 1.70
N ILE A 304 -8.62 -9.36 1.31
CA ILE A 304 -8.16 -9.34 -0.07
C ILE A 304 -6.82 -10.07 -0.13
N LEU A 305 -6.74 -11.05 -1.03
CA LEU A 305 -5.50 -11.71 -1.41
C LEU A 305 -5.36 -11.59 -2.91
N SER A 306 -4.28 -10.98 -3.40
CA SER A 306 -4.01 -10.85 -4.84
C SER A 306 -2.69 -11.51 -5.21
N LEU A 307 -2.68 -12.25 -6.31
CA LEU A 307 -1.53 -12.92 -6.93
C LEU A 307 -1.59 -12.59 -8.44
N ASN A 308 -1.53 -11.31 -8.80
CA ASN A 308 -1.69 -10.87 -10.18
C ASN A 308 -0.38 -11.04 -10.94
N ASP A 309 -0.43 -11.52 -12.18
CA ASP A 309 0.77 -11.81 -12.98
C ASP A 309 1.84 -12.60 -12.19
N CYS A 310 1.38 -13.65 -11.51
CA CYS A 310 2.22 -14.51 -10.67
C CYS A 310 2.35 -15.90 -11.29
N HIS A 311 2.19 -16.06 -12.60
CA HIS A 311 2.26 -17.34 -13.29
C HIS A 311 1.37 -18.46 -12.70
N VAL A 312 0.28 -18.13 -12.01
CA VAL A 312 -0.68 -19.08 -11.41
C VAL A 312 -1.33 -19.91 -12.52
N ASP A 313 -1.30 -21.24 -12.39
CA ASP A 313 -2.00 -22.17 -13.27
C ASP A 313 -3.21 -22.84 -12.57
N GLU A 314 -3.86 -23.78 -13.24
CA GLU A 314 -5.00 -24.53 -12.67
C GLU A 314 -4.66 -25.33 -11.40
N ASN A 315 -3.45 -25.87 -11.28
CA ASN A 315 -3.02 -26.63 -10.10
C ASN A 315 -2.81 -25.67 -8.91
N ASN A 316 -2.23 -24.50 -9.19
CA ASN A 316 -2.07 -23.45 -8.20
C ASN A 316 -3.43 -22.91 -7.73
N LEU A 317 -4.37 -22.67 -8.66
CA LEU A 317 -5.73 -22.25 -8.32
C LEU A 317 -6.42 -23.28 -7.41
N GLU A 318 -6.23 -24.57 -7.66
CA GLU A 318 -6.75 -25.63 -6.80
C GLU A 318 -6.20 -25.52 -5.37
N ILE A 319 -4.87 -25.37 -5.21
CA ILE A 319 -4.23 -25.16 -3.90
C ILE A 319 -4.82 -23.92 -3.20
N ILE A 320 -4.98 -22.81 -3.93
CA ILE A 320 -5.53 -21.57 -3.38
C ILE A 320 -6.96 -21.81 -2.88
N MET A 321 -7.82 -22.42 -3.69
CA MET A 321 -9.25 -22.58 -3.40
C MET A 321 -9.55 -23.63 -2.32
N LEU A 322 -8.75 -24.70 -2.27
CA LEU A 322 -8.98 -25.86 -1.41
C LEU A 322 -8.14 -25.87 -0.14
N LYS A 323 -6.92 -25.31 -0.15
CA LYS A 323 -6.00 -25.35 1.01
C LYS A 323 -5.79 -24.01 1.69
N ILE A 324 -5.61 -22.95 0.91
CA ILE A 324 -5.29 -21.61 1.44
C ILE A 324 -6.57 -20.89 1.89
N ARG A 325 -7.54 -20.77 0.98
CA ARG A 325 -8.76 -19.99 1.22
C ARG A 325 -9.53 -20.42 2.47
N PRO A 326 -9.73 -21.73 2.78
CA PRO A 326 -10.47 -22.13 3.99
C PRO A 326 -9.87 -21.61 5.29
N LYS A 327 -8.57 -21.27 5.32
CA LYS A 327 -7.92 -20.69 6.50
C LYS A 327 -8.32 -19.24 6.74
N PHE A 328 -8.75 -18.51 5.70
CA PHE A 328 -9.08 -17.09 5.75
C PHE A 328 -10.58 -16.89 5.56
N GLU A 329 -11.35 -17.13 6.63
CA GLU A 329 -12.82 -17.12 6.56
C GLU A 329 -13.42 -15.78 6.12
N ASN A 330 -12.71 -14.66 6.32
CA ASN A 330 -13.15 -13.33 5.93
C ASN A 330 -12.66 -12.90 4.53
N LEU A 331 -11.96 -13.77 3.79
CA LEU A 331 -11.46 -13.48 2.46
C LEU A 331 -12.62 -13.24 1.48
N SER A 332 -12.77 -11.97 1.06
CA SER A 332 -13.87 -11.48 0.23
C SER A 332 -13.48 -11.27 -1.23
N LYS A 333 -12.20 -11.04 -1.51
CA LYS A 333 -11.65 -10.90 -2.87
C LYS A 333 -10.40 -11.76 -3.02
N LEU A 334 -10.36 -12.52 -4.11
CA LEU A 334 -9.18 -13.22 -4.59
C LEU A 334 -8.82 -12.67 -5.96
N GLY A 335 -7.69 -11.96 -6.05
CA GLY A 335 -7.15 -11.38 -7.29
C GLY A 335 -6.19 -12.35 -7.97
N LEU A 336 -6.49 -12.77 -9.20
CA LEU A 336 -5.67 -13.69 -9.99
C LEU A 336 -5.54 -13.20 -11.44
N ARG A 337 -5.55 -11.88 -11.62
CA ARG A 337 -5.47 -11.22 -12.93
C ARG A 337 -4.17 -11.56 -13.65
N GLU A 338 -4.20 -11.63 -14.99
CA GLU A 338 -3.00 -11.78 -15.84
C GLU A 338 -2.18 -13.04 -15.53
N ASN A 339 -2.83 -14.18 -15.26
CA ASN A 339 -2.16 -15.45 -14.97
C ASN A 339 -2.34 -16.48 -16.12
N ASN A 340 -1.90 -17.73 -15.87
CA ASN A 340 -1.92 -18.82 -16.82
C ASN A 340 -3.10 -19.79 -16.59
N ILE A 341 -4.17 -19.36 -15.91
CA ILE A 341 -5.30 -20.24 -15.57
C ILE A 341 -6.10 -20.51 -16.84
N GLN A 342 -6.12 -21.77 -17.25
CA GLN A 342 -6.82 -22.17 -18.47
C GLN A 342 -8.17 -22.84 -18.21
N SER A 343 -8.37 -23.41 -17.02
CA SER A 343 -9.57 -24.19 -16.72
C SER A 343 -9.83 -24.25 -15.22
N ILE A 344 -11.10 -24.36 -14.84
CA ILE A 344 -11.53 -24.69 -13.47
C ILE A 344 -12.00 -26.15 -13.31
N HIS A 345 -11.90 -26.97 -14.36
CA HIS A 345 -12.42 -28.33 -14.42
C HIS A 345 -11.97 -29.20 -13.23
N GLN A 346 -10.69 -29.11 -12.84
CA GLN A 346 -10.13 -29.89 -11.73
C GLN A 346 -10.84 -29.59 -10.40
N ILE A 347 -11.08 -28.31 -10.12
CA ILE A 347 -11.77 -27.85 -8.91
C ILE A 347 -13.21 -28.36 -8.93
N VAL A 348 -13.90 -28.21 -10.06
CA VAL A 348 -15.28 -28.67 -10.22
C VAL A 348 -15.41 -30.18 -10.02
N ASN A 349 -14.47 -30.98 -10.53
CA ASN A 349 -14.46 -32.42 -10.32
C ASN A 349 -14.29 -32.78 -8.85
N LYS A 350 -13.39 -32.10 -8.13
CA LYS A 350 -13.22 -32.33 -6.68
C LYS A 350 -14.47 -31.96 -5.88
N ILE A 351 -15.15 -30.86 -6.26
CA ILE A 351 -16.43 -30.47 -5.66
C ILE A 351 -17.51 -31.54 -5.91
N LYS A 352 -17.61 -32.06 -7.14
CA LYS A 352 -18.64 -33.03 -7.53
C LYS A 352 -18.43 -34.41 -6.91
N ASN A 353 -17.19 -34.89 -6.91
CA ASN A 353 -16.90 -36.24 -6.46
C ASN A 353 -17.02 -36.38 -4.94
N ASN A 354 -17.03 -35.28 -4.19
CA ASN A 354 -17.13 -35.30 -2.72
C ASN A 354 -16.05 -36.19 -2.07
N ASP A 355 -14.99 -36.50 -2.82
CA ASP A 355 -13.93 -37.42 -2.40
C ASP A 355 -13.15 -36.85 -1.21
N ASP A 356 -13.17 -35.52 -1.06
CA ASP A 356 -12.65 -34.80 0.10
C ASP A 356 -13.82 -34.12 0.83
N ALA A 357 -14.15 -34.59 2.04
CA ALA A 357 -15.16 -34.01 2.93
C ALA A 357 -14.87 -32.55 3.36
N GLU A 358 -13.88 -31.89 2.76
CA GLU A 358 -13.30 -30.63 3.19
C GLU A 358 -13.72 -29.43 2.32
N PHE A 359 -14.28 -29.62 1.12
CA PHE A 359 -14.72 -28.48 0.33
C PHE A 359 -16.01 -27.86 0.89
N VAL A 360 -15.85 -26.80 1.67
CA VAL A 360 -16.96 -25.93 2.08
C VAL A 360 -16.93 -24.68 1.21
N PRO A 361 -17.96 -24.41 0.37
CA PRO A 361 -18.04 -23.17 -0.39
C PRO A 361 -17.95 -21.96 0.53
N SER A 362 -17.12 -20.99 0.15
CA SER A 362 -16.94 -19.79 0.97
C SER A 362 -18.22 -18.96 1.03
N LYS A 363 -18.62 -18.59 2.24
CA LYS A 363 -19.71 -17.64 2.45
C LYS A 363 -19.23 -16.19 2.38
N SER A 364 -17.93 -15.91 2.33
CA SER A 364 -17.34 -14.57 2.34
C SER A 364 -16.76 -14.16 0.99
N LEU A 365 -16.23 -15.09 0.20
CA LEU A 365 -15.65 -14.79 -1.11
C LEU A 365 -16.73 -14.24 -2.05
N ARG A 366 -16.50 -13.05 -2.59
CA ARG A 366 -17.43 -12.30 -3.46
C ARG A 366 -16.86 -12.09 -4.84
N ILE A 367 -15.54 -11.89 -4.92
CA ILE A 367 -14.83 -11.58 -6.16
C ILE A 367 -13.71 -12.61 -6.34
N LEU A 368 -13.71 -13.27 -7.50
CA LEU A 368 -12.64 -14.16 -7.96
C LEU A 368 -12.12 -13.59 -9.28
N ASP A 369 -11.25 -12.61 -9.23
CA ASP A 369 -10.82 -11.88 -10.40
C ASP A 369 -9.88 -12.74 -11.27
N LEU A 370 -10.42 -13.32 -12.34
CA LEU A 370 -9.69 -14.12 -13.32
C LEU A 370 -9.36 -13.30 -14.58
N SER A 371 -9.49 -11.97 -14.54
CA SER A 371 -9.29 -11.12 -15.71
C SER A 371 -7.97 -11.44 -16.40
N GLU A 372 -7.96 -11.35 -17.73
CA GLU A 372 -6.74 -11.52 -18.53
C GLU A 372 -6.07 -12.90 -18.37
N ASN A 373 -6.85 -13.93 -18.04
CA ASN A 373 -6.42 -15.33 -18.08
C ASN A 373 -6.98 -16.05 -19.34
N PRO A 374 -6.29 -17.09 -19.86
CA PRO A 374 -6.76 -17.89 -20.99
C PRO A 374 -8.15 -18.54 -20.83
N ILE A 375 -8.60 -18.76 -19.59
CA ILE A 375 -9.93 -19.31 -19.29
C ILE A 375 -11.07 -18.50 -19.92
N PHE A 376 -10.92 -17.19 -20.05
CA PHE A 376 -11.97 -16.34 -20.63
C PHE A 376 -12.25 -16.64 -22.11
N GLU A 377 -11.22 -16.91 -22.89
CA GLU A 377 -11.38 -17.34 -24.28
C GLU A 377 -11.90 -18.79 -24.34
N LYS A 378 -11.39 -19.67 -23.47
CA LYS A 378 -11.88 -21.06 -23.39
C LYS A 378 -13.36 -21.16 -23.02
N MET A 379 -13.88 -20.30 -22.15
CA MET A 379 -15.32 -20.27 -21.83
C MET A 379 -16.21 -19.88 -23.02
N LYS A 380 -15.67 -19.17 -24.02
CA LYS A 380 -16.38 -18.84 -25.26
C LYS A 380 -16.34 -20.00 -26.25
N ASP A 381 -15.18 -20.65 -26.35
CA ASP A 381 -14.90 -21.65 -27.38
C ASP A 381 -15.21 -23.10 -26.96
N SER A 382 -15.20 -23.42 -25.67
CA SER A 382 -15.43 -24.76 -25.11
C SER A 382 -16.73 -24.83 -24.29
N PRO A 383 -17.74 -25.60 -24.76
CA PRO A 383 -18.96 -25.87 -24.00
C PRO A 383 -18.69 -26.58 -22.67
N GLU A 384 -17.64 -27.40 -22.57
CA GLU A 384 -17.25 -28.09 -21.34
C GLU A 384 -16.81 -27.08 -20.27
N GLU A 385 -15.89 -26.16 -20.60
CA GLU A 385 -15.40 -25.15 -19.66
C GLU A 385 -16.53 -24.20 -19.21
N LYS A 386 -17.43 -23.81 -20.13
CA LYS A 386 -18.63 -23.04 -19.79
C LYS A 386 -19.52 -23.81 -18.79
N THR A 387 -19.74 -25.09 -19.04
CA THR A 387 -20.56 -25.95 -18.17
C THR A 387 -19.94 -26.07 -16.78
N ASP A 388 -18.63 -26.22 -16.71
CA ASP A 388 -17.90 -26.28 -15.44
C ASP A 388 -17.94 -24.93 -14.71
N MET A 389 -17.77 -23.80 -15.39
CA MET A 389 -17.93 -22.47 -14.79
C MET A 389 -19.32 -22.27 -14.19
N LEU A 390 -20.37 -22.68 -14.90
CA LEU A 390 -21.73 -22.62 -14.37
C LEU A 390 -21.91 -23.51 -13.14
N SER A 391 -21.39 -24.75 -13.18
CA SER A 391 -21.40 -25.68 -12.04
C SER A 391 -20.63 -25.11 -10.83
N PHE A 392 -19.50 -24.46 -11.08
CA PHE A 392 -18.69 -23.82 -10.06
C PHE A 392 -19.43 -22.65 -9.41
N LEU A 393 -20.02 -21.73 -10.20
CA LEU A 393 -20.78 -20.59 -9.68
C LEU A 393 -22.05 -21.02 -8.93
N GLN A 394 -22.66 -22.16 -9.28
CA GLN A 394 -23.77 -22.75 -8.54
C GLN A 394 -23.35 -23.28 -7.16
N SER A 395 -22.11 -23.78 -7.06
CA SER A 395 -21.51 -24.26 -5.81
C SER A 395 -21.04 -23.08 -4.95
N CYS A 396 -20.36 -22.11 -5.57
CA CYS A 396 -19.82 -20.89 -4.98
C CYS A 396 -20.79 -19.70 -5.13
N ARG A 397 -21.99 -19.83 -4.54
CA ARG A 397 -23.15 -18.92 -4.74
C ARG A 397 -22.92 -17.46 -4.34
N SER A 398 -21.84 -17.19 -3.63
CA SER A 398 -21.43 -15.89 -3.13
C SER A 398 -20.60 -15.10 -4.13
N ILE A 399 -19.92 -15.79 -5.05
CA ILE A 399 -19.08 -15.18 -6.09
C ILE A 399 -20.00 -14.56 -7.13
N HIS A 400 -19.89 -13.24 -7.30
CA HIS A 400 -20.69 -12.49 -8.24
C HIS A 400 -19.86 -11.69 -9.24
N ASN A 401 -18.54 -11.72 -9.13
CA ASN A 401 -17.63 -11.09 -10.07
C ASN A 401 -16.44 -12.02 -10.29
N ILE A 402 -16.15 -12.29 -11.56
CA ILE A 402 -15.01 -13.14 -11.96
C ILE A 402 -13.95 -12.40 -12.79
N GLY A 403 -13.94 -11.06 -12.82
CA GLY A 403 -12.94 -10.26 -13.56
C GLY A 403 -13.30 -10.00 -15.02
N GLY A 404 -14.59 -9.98 -15.39
CA GLY A 404 -14.99 -9.70 -16.77
C GLY A 404 -15.01 -8.20 -17.04
N TYR A 405 -14.64 -7.83 -18.27
CA TYR A 405 -14.77 -6.46 -18.76
C TYR A 405 -16.06 -6.31 -19.57
N LYS A 406 -16.87 -5.32 -19.20
CA LYS A 406 -18.13 -5.03 -19.90
C LYS A 406 -17.89 -4.62 -21.36
N ARG A 407 -16.87 -3.80 -21.62
CA ARG A 407 -16.52 -3.30 -22.97
C ARG A 407 -16.14 -4.43 -23.92
N SER A 408 -15.52 -5.47 -23.40
CA SER A 408 -15.05 -6.61 -24.18
C SER A 408 -16.12 -7.71 -24.33
N ASN A 409 -17.32 -7.51 -23.76
CA ASN A 409 -18.38 -8.50 -23.71
C ASN A 409 -17.86 -9.88 -23.25
N ASN A 410 -17.06 -9.88 -22.17
CA ASN A 410 -16.30 -11.07 -21.76
C ASN A 410 -17.15 -12.23 -21.25
N TYR A 411 -18.44 -12.01 -20.98
CA TYR A 411 -19.31 -13.04 -20.46
C TYR A 411 -20.22 -13.59 -21.53
N ASP A 412 -20.31 -14.93 -21.57
CA ASP A 412 -21.48 -15.59 -22.11
C ASP A 412 -22.72 -15.21 -21.26
N SER A 413 -23.87 -15.07 -21.92
CA SER A 413 -25.13 -14.67 -21.27
C SER A 413 -25.54 -15.52 -20.07
N GLU A 414 -25.25 -16.83 -20.07
CA GLU A 414 -25.58 -17.72 -18.96
C GLU A 414 -24.64 -17.50 -17.76
N ILE A 415 -23.36 -17.25 -18.01
CA ILE A 415 -22.38 -16.92 -16.97
C ILE A 415 -22.76 -15.58 -16.35
N GLU A 416 -23.03 -14.57 -17.18
CA GLU A 416 -23.47 -13.26 -16.71
C GLU A 416 -24.73 -13.36 -15.84
N TYR A 417 -25.72 -14.11 -16.30
CA TYR A 417 -26.93 -14.38 -15.52
C TYR A 417 -26.59 -15.05 -14.17
N SER A 418 -25.70 -16.06 -14.18
CA SER A 418 -25.27 -16.77 -12.96
C SER A 418 -24.57 -15.85 -11.95
N LEU A 419 -23.78 -14.88 -12.42
CA LEU A 419 -23.14 -13.87 -11.57
C LEU A 419 -24.16 -12.88 -10.99
N ARG A 420 -25.11 -12.41 -11.81
CA ARG A 420 -26.18 -11.50 -11.38
C ARG A 420 -27.09 -12.14 -10.33
N ILE A 421 -27.47 -13.41 -10.49
CA ILE A 421 -28.29 -14.11 -9.47
C ILE A 421 -27.50 -14.36 -8.19
N ASN A 422 -26.19 -14.64 -8.26
CA ASN A 422 -25.32 -14.74 -7.09
C ASN A 422 -25.25 -13.40 -6.35
N HIS A 423 -25.08 -12.29 -7.06
CA HIS A 423 -25.08 -10.93 -6.50
C HIS A 423 -26.38 -10.61 -5.75
N ALA A 424 -27.52 -10.96 -6.35
CA ALA A 424 -28.84 -10.76 -5.78
C ALA A 424 -29.11 -11.65 -4.54
N GLY A 425 -28.19 -12.57 -4.21
CA GLY A 425 -28.31 -13.49 -3.09
C GLY A 425 -29.05 -14.76 -3.48
N ARG A 426 -28.52 -15.50 -4.46
CA ARG A 426 -29.09 -16.76 -5.01
C ARG A 426 -29.65 -17.69 -3.93
N SER A 427 -28.97 -17.81 -2.79
CA SER A 427 -29.41 -18.64 -1.66
C SER A 427 -30.80 -18.32 -1.13
N ASN A 428 -31.23 -17.06 -1.26
CA ASN A 428 -32.54 -16.57 -0.80
C ASN A 428 -33.59 -16.59 -1.92
N ILE A 429 -33.16 -16.66 -3.19
CA ILE A 429 -34.01 -16.52 -4.37
C ILE A 429 -34.39 -17.88 -4.96
N VAL A 430 -33.42 -18.78 -5.11
CA VAL A 430 -33.58 -20.01 -5.92
C VAL A 430 -33.92 -21.23 -5.07
N ASN A 431 -33.50 -21.27 -3.80
CA ASN A 431 -33.69 -22.44 -2.93
C ASN A 431 -34.82 -22.22 -1.92
N GLY A 432 -36.06 -22.47 -2.36
CA GLY A 432 -37.18 -22.76 -1.47
C GLY A 432 -37.30 -24.24 -1.11
N ASP A 433 -36.61 -25.12 -1.84
CA ASP A 433 -36.74 -26.57 -1.75
C ASP A 433 -35.35 -27.24 -1.83
N THR A 434 -35.09 -28.21 -0.94
CA THR A 434 -34.32 -29.47 -1.11
C THR A 434 -33.24 -29.81 -0.08
N ASP A 435 -32.56 -28.86 0.55
CA ASP A 435 -31.62 -29.23 1.63
C ASP A 435 -32.42 -29.32 2.93
N GLY A 436 -32.72 -30.55 3.39
CA GLY A 436 -33.62 -30.89 4.51
C GLY A 436 -33.38 -30.24 5.88
N SER A 437 -32.55 -29.19 5.98
CA SER A 437 -32.60 -28.23 7.07
C SER A 437 -33.85 -27.36 6.93
N GLY A 438 -34.94 -27.78 7.58
CA GLY A 438 -36.30 -27.22 7.45
C GLY A 438 -36.53 -25.77 7.91
N ASP A 439 -35.55 -24.88 7.79
CA ASP A 439 -35.62 -23.52 8.33
C ASP A 439 -35.39 -22.39 7.29
N ARG A 440 -35.18 -22.72 6.01
CA ARG A 440 -35.09 -21.69 4.95
C ARG A 440 -36.45 -21.40 4.35
N ARG A 441 -37.14 -20.41 4.91
CA ARG A 441 -38.35 -19.85 4.30
C ARG A 441 -37.98 -19.09 3.03
N PRO A 442 -38.70 -19.27 1.91
CA PRO A 442 -38.51 -18.45 0.72
C PRO A 442 -38.71 -16.96 1.07
N LEU A 443 -37.99 -16.10 0.36
CA LEU A 443 -38.05 -14.65 0.57
C LEU A 443 -39.51 -14.17 0.39
N PRO A 444 -40.11 -13.47 1.37
CA PRO A 444 -41.50 -13.02 1.23
C PRO A 444 -41.66 -12.08 0.03
N LEU A 445 -42.81 -12.14 -0.64
CA LEU A 445 -43.12 -11.34 -1.84
C LEU A 445 -42.88 -9.83 -1.62
N SER A 446 -43.11 -9.34 -0.40
CA SER A 446 -42.87 -7.95 -0.02
C SER A 446 -41.41 -7.51 -0.11
N MET A 447 -40.44 -8.43 -0.08
CA MET A 447 -39.00 -8.15 -0.15
C MET A 447 -38.46 -8.14 -1.59
N TRP A 448 -39.23 -8.64 -2.56
CA TRP A 448 -38.80 -8.72 -3.95
C TRP A 448 -38.50 -7.36 -4.59
N PRO A 449 -39.30 -6.29 -4.39
CA PRO A 449 -38.94 -4.97 -4.89
C PRO A 449 -37.55 -4.53 -4.42
N THR A 450 -37.21 -4.76 -3.14
CA THR A 450 -35.89 -4.44 -2.59
C THR A 450 -34.78 -5.26 -3.23
N VAL A 451 -34.99 -6.56 -3.44
CA VAL A 451 -34.01 -7.44 -4.11
C VAL A 451 -33.78 -7.01 -5.56
N LEU A 452 -34.85 -6.68 -6.29
CA LEU A 452 -34.78 -6.25 -7.68
C LEU A 452 -34.07 -4.89 -7.81
N VAL A 453 -34.41 -3.92 -6.96
CA VAL A 453 -33.71 -2.61 -6.92
C VAL A 453 -32.24 -2.80 -6.61
N ARG A 454 -31.91 -3.61 -5.59
CA ARG A 454 -30.51 -3.90 -5.25
C ARG A 454 -29.76 -4.56 -6.39
N ALA A 455 -30.36 -5.54 -7.06
CA ALA A 455 -29.74 -6.23 -8.19
C ALA A 455 -29.54 -5.30 -9.39
N TYR A 456 -30.46 -4.35 -9.61
CA TYR A 456 -30.35 -3.32 -10.64
C TYR A 456 -29.24 -2.31 -10.35
N GLU A 457 -29.30 -1.67 -9.18
CA GLU A 457 -28.40 -0.58 -8.78
C GLU A 457 -26.94 -1.02 -8.74
N LYS A 458 -26.70 -2.31 -8.50
CA LYS A 458 -25.36 -2.88 -8.35
C LYS A 458 -25.03 -3.87 -9.46
N SER A 459 -25.81 -3.91 -10.54
CA SER A 459 -25.60 -4.86 -11.64
C SER A 459 -24.23 -4.74 -12.28
N TYR A 460 -23.62 -3.56 -12.22
CA TYR A 460 -22.28 -3.30 -12.75
C TYR A 460 -21.17 -3.94 -11.91
N GLN A 461 -21.42 -4.29 -10.64
CA GLN A 461 -20.43 -4.87 -9.73
C GLN A 461 -20.00 -6.28 -10.13
N ILE A 462 -20.67 -6.90 -11.11
CA ILE A 462 -20.25 -8.19 -11.69
C ILE A 462 -19.03 -8.03 -12.62
N TYR A 463 -18.70 -6.82 -13.04
CA TYR A 463 -17.56 -6.50 -13.89
C TYR A 463 -16.43 -5.86 -13.09
N ASP A 464 -15.20 -5.95 -13.59
CA ASP A 464 -14.07 -5.24 -13.00
C ASP A 464 -14.13 -3.73 -13.28
N MET A 465 -14.09 -2.93 -12.21
CA MET A 465 -14.18 -1.48 -12.23
C MET A 465 -12.85 -0.82 -12.64
N ALA A 466 -11.72 -1.50 -12.51
CA ALA A 466 -10.41 -0.93 -12.88
C ALA A 466 -10.33 -0.54 -14.37
N SER A 467 -11.16 -1.16 -15.21
CA SER A 467 -11.27 -0.84 -16.64
C SER A 467 -12.08 0.43 -16.97
N MET A 468 -12.72 1.03 -15.97
CA MET A 468 -13.52 2.24 -16.14
C MET A 468 -12.68 3.47 -15.82
N ASP A 469 -11.68 3.74 -16.67
CA ASP A 469 -10.92 5.00 -16.64
C ASP A 469 -11.87 6.19 -16.54
N GLY A 470 -11.64 7.05 -15.53
CA GLY A 470 -12.57 7.99 -14.89
C GLY A 470 -13.13 9.14 -15.73
N GLY A 471 -13.63 8.87 -16.93
CA GLY A 471 -14.42 9.79 -17.73
C GLY A 471 -15.89 9.84 -17.31
N ASP A 472 -16.60 10.91 -17.69
CA ASP A 472 -18.03 11.13 -17.46
C ASP A 472 -18.96 9.97 -17.90
N ASP A 473 -18.44 9.05 -18.73
CA ASP A 473 -19.13 7.81 -19.10
C ASP A 473 -19.34 6.85 -17.92
N GLU A 474 -18.64 7.03 -16.79
CA GLU A 474 -18.87 6.31 -15.54
C GLU A 474 -20.33 6.42 -15.05
N LYS A 475 -21.04 7.50 -15.39
CA LYS A 475 -22.48 7.64 -15.08
C LYS A 475 -23.39 6.87 -16.04
N LYS A 476 -22.99 6.69 -17.31
CA LYS A 476 -23.80 5.99 -18.31
C LYS A 476 -23.76 4.48 -18.17
N PHE A 477 -22.66 3.93 -17.64
CA PHE A 477 -22.52 2.48 -17.46
C PHE A 477 -23.27 1.91 -16.25
N ARG A 478 -23.90 2.76 -15.42
CA ARG A 478 -24.25 2.43 -14.04
C ARG A 478 -25.38 1.43 -13.83
N MET A 479 -26.28 1.18 -14.77
CA MET A 479 -27.42 0.30 -14.48
C MET A 479 -27.90 -0.42 -15.73
N ASP A 480 -28.00 -1.73 -15.66
CA ASP A 480 -28.55 -2.55 -16.74
C ASP A 480 -29.75 -3.34 -16.23
N ALA A 481 -30.90 -3.10 -16.85
CA ALA A 481 -32.17 -3.71 -16.47
C ALA A 481 -32.24 -5.19 -16.85
N ILE A 482 -31.33 -5.70 -17.70
CA ILE A 482 -31.29 -7.11 -18.11
C ILE A 482 -31.30 -8.03 -16.88
N GLY A 483 -30.49 -7.73 -15.86
CA GLY A 483 -30.46 -8.52 -14.61
C GLY A 483 -31.79 -8.53 -13.85
N VAL A 484 -32.55 -7.43 -13.89
CA VAL A 484 -33.89 -7.34 -13.29
C VAL A 484 -34.90 -8.16 -14.09
N TYR A 485 -34.84 -8.06 -15.42
CA TYR A 485 -35.70 -8.84 -16.30
C TYR A 485 -35.47 -10.34 -16.14
N ASP A 486 -34.21 -10.77 -16.06
CA ASP A 486 -33.88 -12.18 -15.87
C ASP A 486 -34.27 -12.68 -14.48
N LEU A 487 -34.09 -11.86 -13.43
CA LEU A 487 -34.58 -12.16 -12.09
C LEU A 487 -36.10 -12.30 -12.04
N LEU A 488 -36.84 -11.44 -12.75
CA LEU A 488 -38.30 -11.53 -12.85
C LEU A 488 -38.75 -12.77 -13.64
N ARG A 489 -38.08 -13.07 -14.75
CA ARG A 489 -38.43 -14.18 -15.65
C ARG A 489 -38.16 -15.54 -15.03
N ASN A 490 -37.03 -15.68 -14.33
CA ASN A 490 -36.54 -16.95 -13.82
C ASN A 490 -36.73 -17.12 -12.29
N GLY A 491 -37.01 -16.04 -11.57
CA GLY A 491 -37.30 -16.04 -10.14
C GLY A 491 -38.73 -16.48 -9.79
N LEU A 492 -39.03 -16.60 -8.49
CA LEU A 492 -40.30 -17.14 -7.97
C LEU A 492 -41.54 -16.40 -8.49
N VAL A 493 -41.44 -15.08 -8.73
CA VAL A 493 -42.57 -14.24 -9.21
C VAL A 493 -42.99 -14.59 -10.64
N GLY A 494 -42.08 -15.11 -11.47
CA GLY A 494 -42.35 -15.50 -12.86
C GLY A 494 -42.72 -16.98 -13.05
N ARG A 495 -42.49 -17.84 -12.04
CA ARG A 495 -42.77 -19.28 -12.14
C ARG A 495 -44.27 -19.54 -12.07
N ARG A 496 -44.83 -20.11 -13.14
CA ARG A 496 -46.25 -20.51 -13.23
C ARG A 496 -46.68 -21.45 -12.10
N ASP A 497 -45.75 -22.24 -11.57
CA ASP A 497 -46.01 -23.28 -10.58
C ASP A 497 -46.24 -22.69 -9.18
N TRP A 498 -45.65 -21.52 -8.89
CA TRP A 498 -45.86 -20.79 -7.63
C TRP A 498 -47.29 -20.25 -7.54
N ASN A 499 -47.78 -19.64 -8.63
CA ASN A 499 -49.14 -19.10 -8.68
C ASN A 499 -50.22 -20.20 -8.50
N ARG A 500 -49.94 -21.45 -8.88
CA ARG A 500 -50.84 -22.59 -8.60
C ARG A 500 -50.90 -22.94 -7.11
N ASN A 501 -49.76 -22.91 -6.42
CA ASN A 501 -49.68 -23.27 -5.00
C ASN A 501 -50.26 -22.18 -4.08
N GLU A 502 -50.12 -20.90 -4.42
CA GLU A 502 -50.80 -19.81 -3.69
C GLU A 502 -52.32 -19.83 -3.91
N GLN A 503 -52.78 -20.11 -5.14
CA GLN A 503 -54.22 -20.25 -5.41
C GLN A 503 -54.84 -21.46 -4.69
N GLN A 504 -54.09 -22.56 -4.50
CA GLN A 504 -54.55 -23.71 -3.71
C GLN A 504 -54.56 -23.46 -2.20
N ARG A 505 -53.71 -22.56 -1.68
CA ARG A 505 -53.71 -22.19 -0.25
C ARG A 505 -54.78 -21.15 0.13
N GLN A 506 -55.43 -20.52 -0.85
CA GLN A 506 -56.50 -19.53 -0.63
C GLN A 506 -57.92 -20.07 -0.87
N LEU A 507 -58.07 -21.36 -1.16
CA LEU A 507 -59.37 -22.02 -1.22
C LEU A 507 -59.67 -22.67 0.15
N PRO A 508 -60.79 -22.31 0.83
CA PRO A 508 -61.20 -22.95 2.08
C PRO A 508 -61.61 -24.42 1.90
#